data_AF-A0A0N4V1B0-F1
#
_entry.id   AF-A0A0N4V1B0-F1
#
_cell.length_a   1.000
_cell.length_b   1.000
_cell.length_c   1.000
_cell.angle_alpha   90.00
_cell.angle_beta   90.00
_cell.angle_gamma   90.00
#
_symmetry.space_group_name_H-M   'P 1'
#
loop_
_entity.id
_entity.type
_entity.pdbx_description
1 polymer ?
#
loop_
_entity_poly.entity_id
_entity_poly.type
_entity_poly.pdbx_seq_one_letter_code
_entity_poly.pdbx_strand_id
1 'polypeptide(L)'
;MYVRGQFNQTQCKQRFYGEYRGASLKVPLYECGVRRIYQHHPRGTMYVLVVIASFHPRFLTKFDRAYRVKCFYSQNDKDVESGLEIGSLYAETVDESVITQPDCKYSLREGSVDGPLLHYAKIGEKIVHRWECDNRKVYSFTKSAF
;
A
#
# COMPACT_ATOMS: atom_id res chain seq x y z
N MET A 1 20.39 2.61 4.92
CA MET A 1 18.92 2.73 4.70
C MET A 1 18.33 3.75 5.65
N TYR A 2 17.32 4.51 5.25
CA TYR A 2 16.68 5.51 6.10
C TYR A 2 15.25 5.83 5.64
N VAL A 3 14.42 6.41 6.51
CA VAL A 3 13.06 6.84 6.14
C VAL A 3 13.12 8.17 5.37
N ARG A 4 12.38 8.28 4.26
CA ARG A 4 12.34 9.47 3.40
C ARG A 4 12.06 10.73 4.22
N GLY A 5 12.91 11.74 4.06
CA GLY A 5 12.81 13.01 4.79
C GLY A 5 13.39 12.99 6.21
N GLN A 6 13.84 11.83 6.71
CA GLN A 6 14.34 11.65 8.08
C GLN A 6 15.82 11.24 8.14
N PHE A 7 16.63 11.65 7.15
CA PHE A 7 18.05 11.26 7.07
C PHE A 7 18.89 11.76 8.26
N ASN A 8 18.53 12.90 8.84
CA ASN A 8 19.27 13.48 9.96
C ASN A 8 18.97 12.79 11.29
N GLN A 9 17.83 12.09 11.39
CA GLN A 9 17.41 11.39 12.59
C GLN A 9 18.10 10.02 12.68
N THR A 10 18.84 9.78 13.76
CA THR A 10 19.60 8.54 13.97
C THR A 10 18.69 7.34 14.20
N GLN A 11 17.55 7.53 14.85
CA GLN A 11 16.54 6.50 15.08
C GLN A 11 15.78 6.09 13.80
N CYS A 12 15.82 6.91 12.75
CA CYS A 12 15.13 6.67 11.49
C CYS A 12 16.05 6.17 10.37
N LYS A 13 17.29 5.82 10.71
CA LYS A 13 18.29 5.32 9.77
C LYS A 13 19.09 4.17 10.35
N GLN A 14 19.54 3.30 9.47
CA GLN A 14 20.46 2.23 9.80
C GLN A 14 21.50 2.10 8.71
N ARG A 15 22.77 2.05 9.13
CA ARG A 15 23.91 1.82 8.24
C ARG A 15 24.29 0.34 8.33
N PHE A 16 24.65 -0.22 7.18
CA PHE A 16 25.12 -1.60 7.06
C PHE A 16 26.56 -1.52 6.55
N TYR A 17 27.51 -2.15 7.26
CA TYR A 17 28.92 -2.22 6.88
C TYR A 17 29.38 -3.68 6.74
N GLY A 18 29.87 -4.09 5.57
CA GLY A 18 30.33 -5.46 5.31
C GLY A 18 29.30 -6.32 4.54
N GLU A 19 29.59 -7.61 4.41
CA GLU A 19 28.73 -8.57 3.72
C GLU A 19 27.58 -9.04 4.62
N TYR A 20 26.37 -8.63 4.28
CA TYR A 20 25.15 -9.15 4.89
C TYR A 20 24.28 -9.79 3.83
N ARG A 21 23.67 -10.94 4.16
CA ARG A 21 22.67 -11.60 3.30
C ARG A 21 21.37 -10.79 3.16
N GLY A 22 21.18 -9.76 3.97
CA GLY A 22 20.01 -8.90 3.93
C GLY A 22 20.16 -7.69 4.84
N ALA A 23 19.24 -6.75 4.72
CA ALA A 23 19.23 -5.51 5.48
C ALA A 23 17.84 -5.26 6.07
N SER A 24 17.79 -4.96 7.37
CA SER A 24 16.54 -4.74 8.11
C SER A 24 16.58 -3.40 8.85
N LEU A 25 15.50 -2.63 8.74
CA LEU A 25 15.33 -1.34 9.41
C LEU A 25 14.10 -1.42 10.32
N LYS A 26 14.29 -1.19 11.61
CA LYS A 26 13.18 -1.07 12.58
C LYS A 26 12.78 0.39 12.69
N VAL A 27 11.51 0.68 12.49
CA VAL A 27 10.95 2.04 12.54
C VAL A 27 9.74 2.04 13.48
N PRO A 28 9.69 2.93 14.50
CA PRO A 28 8.50 3.07 15.34
C PRO A 28 7.30 3.55 14.52
N LEU A 29 6.10 3.01 14.81
CA LEU A 29 4.88 3.29 14.03
C LEU A 29 4.43 4.75 14.06
N TYR A 30 4.80 5.51 15.09
CA TYR A 30 4.35 6.89 15.31
C TYR A 30 5.45 7.92 15.10
N GLU A 31 6.63 7.50 14.67
CA GLU A 31 7.79 8.37 14.50
C GLU A 31 8.28 8.36 13.05
N CYS A 32 9.39 9.03 12.77
CA CYS A 32 10.07 8.98 11.48
C CYS A 32 9.19 9.37 10.27
N GLY A 33 8.14 10.18 10.47
CA GLY A 33 7.24 10.59 9.40
C GLY A 33 6.38 9.46 8.83
N VAL A 34 6.14 8.39 9.60
CA VAL A 34 5.16 7.36 9.25
C VAL A 34 3.77 8.00 9.16
N ARG A 35 3.09 7.82 8.03
CA ARG A 35 1.73 8.31 7.81
C ARG A 35 0.73 7.28 8.30
N ARG A 36 -0.17 7.71 9.18
CA ARG A 36 -1.29 6.91 9.67
C ARG A 36 -2.57 7.27 8.91
N ILE A 37 -3.23 6.25 8.38
CA ILE A 37 -4.48 6.39 7.63
C ILE A 37 -5.48 5.44 8.28
N TYR A 38 -6.53 6.00 8.86
CA TYR A 38 -7.65 5.20 9.35
C TYR A 38 -8.47 4.71 8.18
N GLN A 39 -8.78 3.43 8.17
CA GLN A 39 -9.56 2.80 7.13
C GLN A 39 -10.84 2.26 7.75
N HIS A 40 -11.97 2.63 7.15
CA HIS A 40 -13.29 2.22 7.63
C HIS A 40 -13.69 0.82 7.13
N HIS A 41 -13.22 0.43 5.94
CA HIS A 41 -13.53 -0.86 5.32
C HIS A 41 -12.27 -1.43 4.62
N PRO A 42 -11.70 -2.55 5.09
CA PRO A 42 -11.92 -3.15 6.41
C PRO A 42 -11.53 -2.19 7.55
N ARG A 43 -12.18 -2.30 8.71
CA ARG A 43 -11.86 -1.46 9.87
C ARG A 43 -10.42 -1.70 10.30
N GLY A 44 -9.65 -0.64 10.40
CA GLY A 44 -8.26 -0.73 10.83
C GLY A 44 -7.48 0.53 10.58
N THR A 45 -6.17 0.44 10.83
CA THR A 45 -5.23 1.54 10.63
C THR A 45 -4.12 1.11 9.70
N MET A 46 -3.94 1.81 8.59
CA MET A 46 -2.82 1.64 7.68
C MET A 46 -1.68 2.61 8.03
N TYR A 47 -0.49 2.08 8.23
CA TYR A 47 0.75 2.84 8.38
C TYR A 47 1.53 2.80 7.07
N VAL A 48 1.97 3.96 6.59
CA VAL A 48 2.67 4.12 5.32
C VAL A 48 3.96 4.89 5.53
N LEU A 49 5.08 4.33 5.06
CA LEU A 49 6.36 5.03 5.01
C LEU A 49 7.10 4.75 3.71
N VAL A 50 8.13 5.54 3.44
CA VAL A 50 9.02 5.32 2.30
C VAL A 50 10.43 5.10 2.83
N VAL A 51 11.02 3.94 2.56
CA VAL A 51 12.39 3.61 2.93
C VAL A 51 13.30 3.82 1.73
N ILE A 52 14.41 4.53 1.94
CA ILE A 52 15.45 4.75 0.94
C ILE A 52 16.65 3.84 1.25
N ALA A 53 16.94 2.92 0.34
CA ALA A 53 18.16 2.15 0.29
C ALA A 53 19.21 2.92 -0.52
N SER A 54 20.10 3.61 0.19
CA SER A 54 21.19 4.41 -0.38
C SER A 54 22.52 3.66 -0.28
N PHE A 55 23.27 3.60 -1.37
CA PHE A 55 24.59 2.96 -1.43
C PHE A 55 25.74 3.95 -1.24
N HIS A 56 25.47 5.26 -1.34
CA HIS A 56 26.45 6.29 -1.04
C HIS A 56 26.07 7.07 0.24
N PRO A 57 27.03 7.40 1.13
CA PRO A 57 26.75 8.03 2.43
C PRO A 57 26.35 9.52 2.39
N ARG A 58 26.57 10.23 1.27
CA ARG A 58 26.35 11.69 1.18
C ARG A 58 25.42 12.15 0.07
N PHE A 59 25.19 11.33 -0.95
CA PHE A 59 24.42 11.75 -2.12
C PHE A 59 23.58 10.61 -2.63
N LEU A 60 22.43 10.97 -3.21
CA LEU A 60 21.58 10.00 -3.87
C LEU A 60 22.16 9.64 -5.24
N THR A 61 22.18 8.36 -5.54
CA THR A 61 22.71 7.83 -6.81
C THR A 61 21.60 7.16 -7.61
N LYS A 62 21.86 6.88 -8.89
CA LYS A 62 20.95 6.12 -9.76
C LYS A 62 20.68 4.70 -9.23
N PHE A 63 21.60 4.15 -8.44
CA PHE A 63 21.47 2.79 -7.89
C PHE A 63 20.61 2.74 -6.63
N ASP A 64 20.31 3.89 -6.02
CA ASP A 64 19.49 3.94 -4.82
C ASP A 64 18.05 3.57 -5.14
N ARG A 65 17.40 2.90 -4.18
CA ARG A 65 16.02 2.41 -4.32
C ARG A 65 15.14 3.01 -3.24
N ALA A 66 13.91 3.36 -3.61
CA ALA A 66 12.89 3.83 -2.69
C ALA A 66 11.73 2.83 -2.64
N TYR A 67 11.40 2.35 -1.45
CA TYR A 67 10.35 1.36 -1.21
C TYR A 67 9.22 1.99 -0.42
N ARG A 68 8.00 1.98 -0.97
CA ARG A 68 6.81 2.41 -0.24
C ARG A 68 6.22 1.23 0.52
N VAL A 69 6.43 1.22 1.82
CA VAL A 69 5.96 0.15 2.72
C VAL A 69 4.59 0.53 3.27
N LYS A 70 3.65 -0.42 3.27
CA LYS A 70 2.31 -0.28 3.85
C LYS A 70 2.08 -1.43 4.83
N CYS A 71 1.73 -1.12 6.06
CA CYS A 71 1.37 -2.09 7.10
C CYS A 71 -0.07 -1.81 7.54
N PHE A 72 -0.97 -2.75 7.33
CA PHE A 72 -2.35 -2.63 7.77
C PHE A 72 -2.56 -3.40 9.07
N TYR A 73 -3.02 -2.70 10.10
CA TYR A 73 -3.45 -3.28 11.37
C TYR A 73 -4.97 -3.33 11.36
N SER A 74 -5.54 -4.53 11.23
CA SER A 74 -6.98 -4.69 11.30
C SER A 74 -7.45 -4.46 12.73
N GLN A 75 -8.57 -3.76 12.85
CA GLN A 75 -9.31 -3.64 14.10
C GLN A 75 -10.45 -4.65 14.00
N ASN A 76 -10.17 -5.89 14.40
CA ASN A 76 -11.20 -6.91 14.48
C ASN A 76 -11.96 -6.71 15.80
N ASP A 77 -13.28 -6.63 15.72
CA ASP A 77 -14.13 -6.93 16.87
C ASP A 77 -14.00 -8.45 17.08
N LYS A 78 -12.99 -8.86 17.84
CA LYS A 78 -12.92 -10.26 18.30
C LYS A 78 -13.89 -10.36 19.46
N ASP A 79 -15.06 -10.96 19.23
CA ASP A 79 -15.84 -11.50 20.35
C ASP A 79 -14.94 -12.51 21.05
N VAL A 80 -14.48 -12.15 22.26
CA VAL A 80 -13.71 -13.05 23.10
C VAL A 80 -14.71 -14.05 23.66
N GLU A 81 -14.93 -15.15 22.95
CA GLU A 81 -15.61 -16.31 23.53
C GLU A 81 -14.69 -16.89 24.61
N SER A 82 -14.92 -16.51 25.86
CA SER A 82 -14.33 -17.20 27.01
C SER A 82 -14.82 -18.65 26.96
N GLY A 83 -13.91 -19.61 26.86
CA GLY A 83 -14.20 -21.04 26.82
C GLY A 83 -14.85 -21.55 28.10
N LEU A 84 -16.15 -21.32 28.25
CA LEU A 84 -17.02 -22.01 29.18
C LEU A 84 -18.06 -22.75 28.34
N GLU A 85 -17.81 -24.04 28.10
CA GLU A 85 -18.78 -24.93 27.46
C GLU A 85 -20.04 -25.04 28.35
N ILE A 86 -21.16 -24.51 27.85
CA ILE A 86 -22.50 -24.84 28.35
C ILE A 86 -23.32 -25.28 27.13
N GLY A 87 -23.90 -26.48 27.24
CA GLY A 87 -24.45 -27.25 26.13
C GLY A 87 -25.67 -26.64 25.40
N SER A 88 -25.60 -26.81 24.08
CA SER A 88 -26.62 -26.77 23.01
C SER A 88 -27.53 -25.54 22.84
N LEU A 89 -27.44 -24.91 21.67
CA LEU A 89 -28.44 -24.95 20.57
C LEU A 89 -27.74 -24.46 19.27
N TYR A 90 -27.99 -25.13 18.16
CA TYR A 90 -27.35 -24.91 16.85
C TYR A 90 -27.86 -23.61 16.19
N ALA A 91 -26.94 -22.79 15.68
CA ALA A 91 -27.23 -21.67 14.80
C ALA A 91 -26.67 -21.94 13.40
N GLU A 92 -27.47 -21.64 12.37
CA GLU A 92 -27.19 -21.89 10.95
C GLU A 92 -25.85 -21.32 10.48
N THR A 93 -25.22 -22.04 9.56
CA THR A 93 -24.09 -21.55 8.77
C THR A 93 -24.52 -20.35 7.93
N VAL A 94 -23.96 -19.17 8.22
CA VAL A 94 -23.83 -18.12 7.20
C VAL A 94 -22.46 -18.31 6.58
N ASP A 95 -22.46 -18.85 5.37
CA ASP A 95 -21.29 -18.94 4.51
C ASP A 95 -20.63 -17.54 4.47
N GLU A 96 -19.45 -17.39 5.08
CA GLU A 96 -18.60 -16.24 4.79
C GLU A 96 -18.26 -16.36 3.31
N SER A 97 -19.06 -15.71 2.46
CA SER A 97 -18.64 -15.46 1.10
C SER A 97 -17.31 -14.74 1.22
N VAL A 98 -16.22 -15.47 0.94
CA VAL A 98 -14.90 -14.92 0.77
C VAL A 98 -15.08 -13.79 -0.22
N ILE A 99 -15.11 -12.55 0.27
CA ILE A 99 -15.06 -11.38 -0.59
C ILE A 99 -13.62 -11.39 -1.09
N THR A 100 -13.38 -12.15 -2.15
CA THR A 100 -12.17 -12.05 -2.95
C THR A 100 -12.08 -10.59 -3.35
N GLN A 101 -11.06 -9.92 -2.82
CA GLN A 101 -10.73 -8.58 -3.23
C GLN A 101 -10.55 -8.61 -4.75
N PRO A 102 -11.34 -7.86 -5.54
CA PRO A 102 -11.30 -7.99 -6.98
C PRO A 102 -9.93 -7.54 -7.47
N ASP A 103 -9.33 -8.32 -8.35
CA ASP A 103 -8.13 -7.87 -9.05
C ASP A 103 -8.53 -6.71 -9.97
N CYS A 104 -7.81 -5.59 -9.85
CA CYS A 104 -8.12 -4.37 -10.57
C CYS A 104 -6.92 -4.00 -11.45
N LYS A 105 -7.14 -4.00 -12.76
CA LYS A 105 -6.14 -3.63 -13.75
C LYS A 105 -6.18 -2.13 -14.02
N TYR A 106 -5.04 -1.47 -13.87
CA TYR A 106 -4.85 -0.07 -14.21
C TYR A 106 -4.27 0.08 -15.62
N SER A 107 -4.82 0.99 -16.42
CA SER A 107 -4.30 1.34 -17.74
C SER A 107 -4.38 2.84 -18.02
N LEU A 108 -3.44 3.33 -18.83
CA LEU A 108 -3.44 4.67 -19.41
C LEU A 108 -3.90 4.56 -20.86
N ARG A 109 -4.85 5.41 -21.25
CA ARG A 109 -5.44 5.43 -22.59
C ARG A 109 -5.42 6.81 -23.21
N GLU A 110 -5.31 6.87 -24.53
CA GLU A 110 -5.27 8.11 -25.28
C GLU A 110 -6.68 8.64 -25.57
N GLY A 111 -6.96 9.89 -25.20
CA GLY A 111 -8.15 10.66 -25.61
C GLY A 111 -9.51 10.20 -25.05
N SER A 112 -9.72 8.90 -24.82
CA SER A 112 -11.00 8.29 -24.47
C SER A 112 -10.83 7.09 -23.51
N VAL A 113 -11.93 6.71 -22.84
CA VAL A 113 -11.99 5.56 -21.92
C VAL A 113 -11.70 4.23 -22.62
N ASP A 114 -12.04 4.11 -23.91
CA ASP A 114 -11.74 2.93 -24.73
C ASP A 114 -10.63 3.19 -25.76
N GLY A 115 -9.90 4.30 -25.59
CA GLY A 115 -8.76 4.65 -26.44
C GLY A 115 -7.61 3.63 -26.35
N PRO A 116 -6.65 3.67 -27.29
CA PRO A 116 -5.52 2.75 -27.30
C PRO A 116 -4.69 2.87 -26.01
N LEU A 117 -4.09 1.75 -25.60
CA LEU A 117 -3.16 1.69 -24.47
C LEU A 117 -1.94 2.55 -24.77
N LEU A 118 -1.65 3.47 -23.87
CA LEU A 118 -0.63 4.48 -24.06
C LEU A 118 0.64 4.10 -23.30
N HIS A 119 1.75 3.98 -24.04
CA HIS A 119 3.08 3.71 -23.48
C HIS A 119 3.90 4.98 -23.25
N TYR A 120 3.68 6.02 -24.06
CA TYR A 120 4.38 7.31 -24.04
C TYR A 120 3.39 8.41 -24.43
N ALA A 121 3.38 9.54 -23.72
CA ALA A 121 2.54 10.71 -24.01
C ALA A 121 3.42 11.95 -24.18
N LYS A 122 3.00 12.85 -25.07
CA LYS A 122 3.60 14.17 -25.24
C LYS A 122 2.87 15.22 -24.39
N ILE A 123 3.58 16.29 -24.08
CA ILE A 123 3.02 17.41 -23.32
C ILE A 123 1.88 18.04 -24.14
N GLY A 124 0.69 18.16 -23.53
CA GLY A 124 -0.53 18.65 -24.18
C GLY A 124 -1.51 17.57 -24.67
N GLU A 125 -1.14 16.29 -24.62
CA GLU A 125 -2.03 15.18 -24.99
C GLU A 125 -2.97 14.79 -23.84
N LYS A 126 -4.26 14.64 -24.14
CA LYS A 126 -5.27 14.23 -23.16
C LYS A 126 -5.18 12.74 -22.90
N ILE A 127 -4.83 12.36 -21.67
CA ILE A 127 -4.80 10.96 -21.23
C ILE A 127 -5.98 10.62 -20.32
N VAL A 128 -6.38 9.36 -20.35
CA VAL A 128 -7.45 8.79 -19.53
C VAL A 128 -6.90 7.67 -18.66
N HIS A 129 -7.19 7.75 -17.37
CA HIS A 129 -6.86 6.72 -16.39
C HIS A 129 -8.05 5.75 -16.28
N ARG A 130 -7.84 4.47 -16.55
CA ARG A 130 -8.90 3.45 -16.48
C ARG A 130 -8.54 2.37 -15.47
N TRP A 131 -9.51 2.04 -14.61
CA TRP A 131 -9.46 0.91 -13.69
C TRP A 131 -10.54 -0.10 -14.10
N GLU A 132 -10.15 -1.34 -14.36
CA GLU A 132 -11.06 -2.45 -14.67
C GLU A 132 -10.94 -3.50 -13.58
N CYS A 133 -12.04 -3.87 -12.93
CA CYS A 133 -12.05 -4.86 -11.85
C CYS A 133 -13.01 -6.01 -12.20
N ASP A 134 -12.68 -7.24 -11.80
CA ASP A 134 -13.40 -8.46 -12.21
C ASP A 134 -14.88 -8.55 -11.75
N ASN A 135 -15.28 -7.78 -10.74
CA ASN A 135 -16.67 -7.75 -10.27
C ASN A 135 -17.53 -6.78 -11.08
N ARG A 136 -18.03 -7.19 -12.27
CA ARG A 136 -19.20 -6.71 -13.07
C ARG A 136 -19.63 -5.20 -13.04
N LYS A 137 -18.84 -4.30 -12.46
CA LYS A 137 -19.12 -2.87 -12.27
C LYS A 137 -17.89 -2.11 -12.73
N VAL A 138 -17.98 -1.61 -13.96
CA VAL A 138 -16.98 -0.74 -14.56
C VAL A 138 -17.16 0.66 -13.96
N TYR A 139 -16.19 1.14 -13.19
CA TYR A 139 -16.15 2.52 -12.72
C TYR A 139 -15.12 3.29 -13.54
N SER A 140 -15.57 4.26 -14.34
CA SER A 140 -14.70 5.15 -15.10
C SER A 140 -14.55 6.50 -14.38
N PHE A 141 -13.31 6.89 -14.09
CA PHE A 141 -13.00 8.21 -13.53
C PHE A 141 -12.13 8.97 -14.52
N THR A 142 -12.70 9.97 -15.19
CA THR A 142 -11.97 10.80 -16.14
C THR A 142 -11.33 11.96 -15.39
N LYS A 143 -10.03 11.89 -15.11
CA LYS A 143 -9.26 13.05 -14.66
C LYS A 143 -8.47 13.61 -15.84
N SER A 144 -8.89 14.77 -16.32
CA SER A 144 -8.16 15.52 -17.35
C SER A 144 -7.03 16.30 -16.66
N ALA A 145 -5.78 16.00 -16.99
CA ALA A 145 -4.64 16.85 -16.63
C ALA A 145 -4.18 17.56 -17.92
N PHE A 146 -4.05 18.88 -17.84
CA PHE A 146 -3.44 19.72 -18.87
C PHE A 146 -1.91 19.70 -18.72
#